data_AF-A0A7S4JSI3-F1
#
_entry.id   AF-A0A7S4JSI3-F1
#
_cell.length_a   1.000
_cell.length_b   1.000
_cell.length_c   1.000
_cell.angle_alpha   90.00
_cell.angle_beta   90.00
_cell.angle_gamma   90.00
#
_symmetry.space_group_name_H-M   'P 1'
#
loop_
_entity.id
_entity.type
_entity.pdbx_description
1 polymer ?
#
loop_
_entity_poly.entity_id
_entity_poly.type
_entity_poly.pdbx_seq_one_letter_code
_entity_poly.pdbx_strand_id
1 'polypeptide(L)'
;NISPPTRSNQISWIQKTVKLLPPGNYNLLKSLIQLLKKIHEHSSVNKMTAYNLSIVFAPTLLKSRNSDPMSLLKDGNVTNDLVEQFIRDYDEIFEGKEVVEKEEGEGDGWLGAGSDDGSSPTVSFNTKDEPPPRKQRGGE
;
A
#
# COMPACT_ATOMS: atom_id res chain seq x y z
N ASN A 1 -17.06 31.35 -2.04
CA ASN A 1 -17.13 30.09 -1.28
C ASN A 1 -17.01 28.91 -2.22
N ILE A 2 -15.79 28.44 -2.46
CA ILE A 2 -15.56 27.13 -3.09
C ILE A 2 -15.09 26.25 -1.94
N SER A 3 -15.94 25.35 -1.47
CA SER A 3 -15.58 24.32 -0.52
C SER A 3 -14.41 23.50 -1.09
N PRO A 4 -13.47 23.02 -0.26
CA PRO A 4 -12.39 22.17 -0.74
C PRO A 4 -12.98 20.96 -1.48
N PRO A 5 -12.36 20.51 -2.58
CA PRO A 5 -12.85 19.38 -3.34
C PRO A 5 -12.92 18.16 -2.42
N THR A 6 -14.11 17.60 -2.26
CA THR A 6 -14.34 16.38 -1.49
C THR A 6 -13.61 15.21 -2.15
N ARG A 7 -13.11 14.24 -1.37
CA ARG A 7 -12.45 13.01 -1.85
C ARG A 7 -13.23 12.34 -3.00
N SER A 8 -14.55 12.23 -2.86
CA SER A 8 -15.44 11.67 -3.90
C SER A 8 -15.37 12.43 -5.24
N ASN A 9 -15.32 13.78 -5.20
CA ASN A 9 -15.18 14.59 -6.41
C ASN A 9 -13.82 14.37 -7.09
N GLN A 10 -12.76 14.22 -6.29
CA GLN A 10 -11.41 13.94 -6.79
C GLN A 10 -11.35 12.57 -7.47
N ILE A 11 -11.88 11.52 -6.83
CA ILE A 11 -11.94 10.17 -7.38
C ILE A 11 -12.77 10.15 -8.68
N SER A 12 -13.93 10.81 -8.71
CA SER A 12 -14.74 10.94 -9.93
C SER A 12 -13.98 11.60 -11.08
N TRP A 13 -13.23 12.67 -10.80
CA TRP A 13 -12.39 13.34 -11.78
C TRP A 13 -11.28 12.45 -12.32
N ILE A 14 -10.62 11.70 -11.42
CA ILE A 14 -9.58 10.74 -11.78
C ILE A 14 -10.15 9.64 -12.67
N GLN A 15 -11.26 9.01 -12.28
CA GLN A 15 -11.95 7.99 -13.08
C GLN A 15 -12.27 8.47 -14.50
N LYS A 16 -12.82 9.70 -14.63
CA LYS A 16 -13.13 10.30 -15.93
C LYS A 16 -11.87 10.51 -16.76
N THR A 17 -10.81 11.00 -16.15
CA THR A 17 -9.54 11.31 -16.82
C THR A 17 -8.84 10.05 -17.31
N VAL A 18 -8.77 9.03 -16.45
CA VAL A 18 -8.12 7.75 -16.78
C VAL A 18 -8.85 7.03 -17.91
N LYS A 19 -10.19 7.17 -18.01
CA LYS A 19 -10.99 6.64 -19.14
C LYS A 19 -10.71 7.31 -20.49
N LEU A 20 -10.06 8.48 -20.52
CA LEU A 20 -9.65 9.15 -21.76
C LEU A 20 -8.34 8.58 -22.33
N LEU A 21 -7.62 7.74 -21.57
CA LEU A 21 -6.40 7.11 -22.05
C LEU A 21 -6.71 6.13 -23.19
N PRO A 22 -5.81 5.98 -24.18
CA PRO A 22 -5.91 4.92 -25.18
C PRO A 22 -6.08 3.55 -24.49
N PRO A 23 -6.88 2.62 -25.06
CA PRO A 23 -7.22 1.35 -24.40
C PRO A 23 -6.01 0.54 -23.91
N GLY A 24 -4.93 0.51 -24.69
CA GLY A 24 -3.68 -0.15 -24.30
C GLY A 24 -3.05 0.48 -23.05
N ASN A 25 -2.96 1.81 -23.01
CA ASN A 25 -2.39 2.55 -21.88
C ASN A 25 -3.26 2.41 -20.63
N TYR A 26 -4.59 2.44 -20.77
CA TYR A 26 -5.52 2.19 -19.67
C TYR A 26 -5.31 0.81 -19.05
N ASN A 27 -5.27 -0.24 -19.89
CA ASN A 27 -5.09 -1.62 -19.41
C ASN A 27 -3.74 -1.83 -18.72
N LEU A 28 -2.68 -1.24 -19.27
CA LEU A 28 -1.35 -1.27 -18.66
C LEU A 28 -1.33 -0.55 -17.31
N LEU A 29 -1.87 0.68 -17.26
CA LEU A 29 -1.95 1.44 -16.01
C LEU A 29 -2.76 0.67 -14.96
N LYS A 30 -3.94 0.16 -15.31
CA LYS A 30 -4.78 -0.65 -14.41
C LYS A 30 -4.01 -1.84 -13.84
N SER A 31 -3.35 -2.61 -14.71
CA SER A 31 -2.60 -3.81 -14.30
C SER A 31 -1.41 -3.46 -13.41
N LEU A 32 -0.72 -2.36 -13.71
CA LEU A 32 0.41 -1.89 -12.92
C LEU A 32 -0.05 -1.41 -11.54
N ILE A 33 -1.07 -0.57 -11.45
CA ILE A 33 -1.58 -0.10 -10.16
C ILE A 33 -2.14 -1.26 -9.33
N GLN A 34 -2.77 -2.26 -9.96
CA GLN A 34 -3.19 -3.48 -9.26
C GLN A 34 -2.02 -4.24 -8.64
N LEU A 35 -0.88 -4.33 -9.34
CA LEU A 35 0.34 -4.92 -8.79
C LEU A 35 0.86 -4.11 -7.60
N LEU A 36 0.92 -2.78 -7.73
CA LEU A 36 1.38 -1.89 -6.66
C LEU A 36 0.48 -1.97 -5.42
N LYS A 37 -0.84 -2.10 -5.61
CA LYS A 37 -1.80 -2.36 -4.52
C LYS A 37 -1.43 -3.62 -3.74
N LYS A 38 -1.21 -4.75 -4.43
CA LYS A 38 -0.81 -6.02 -3.79
C LYS A 38 0.51 -5.91 -3.04
N ILE A 39 1.48 -5.15 -3.58
CA ILE A 39 2.74 -4.88 -2.88
C ILE A 39 2.47 -4.08 -1.60
N HIS A 40 1.66 -3.02 -1.69
CA HIS A 40 1.29 -2.20 -0.54
C HIS A 40 0.53 -2.98 0.55
N GLU A 41 -0.36 -3.91 0.18
CA GLU A 41 -1.08 -4.78 1.12
C GLU A 41 -0.12 -5.64 1.98
N HIS A 42 1.10 -5.91 1.51
CA HIS A 42 2.15 -6.64 2.24
C HIS A 42 3.20 -5.72 2.89
N SER A 43 2.86 -4.44 3.10
CA SER A 43 3.77 -3.42 3.64
C SER A 43 4.34 -3.74 5.01
N SER A 44 3.67 -4.56 5.82
CA SER A 44 4.18 -5.04 7.11
C SER A 44 5.49 -5.82 6.98
N VAL A 45 5.68 -6.55 5.88
CA VAL A 45 6.87 -7.37 5.59
C VAL A 45 7.83 -6.64 4.65
N ASN A 46 7.36 -6.17 3.49
CA ASN A 46 8.23 -5.57 2.47
C ASN A 46 8.60 -4.11 2.74
N LYS A 47 7.97 -3.47 3.73
CA LYS A 47 8.19 -2.07 4.14
C LYS A 47 7.88 -1.03 3.05
N MET A 48 7.16 -1.41 2.00
CA MET A 48 6.73 -0.54 0.91
C MET A 48 5.30 -0.06 1.16
N THR A 49 5.17 1.16 1.70
CA THR A 49 3.87 1.86 1.78
C THR A 49 3.45 2.35 0.39
N ALA A 50 2.17 2.71 0.22
CA ALA A 50 1.69 3.33 -1.01
C ALA A 50 2.48 4.60 -1.37
N TYR A 51 2.84 5.41 -0.38
CA TYR A 51 3.72 6.57 -0.55
C TYR A 51 5.13 6.17 -1.03
N ASN A 52 5.78 5.17 -0.41
CA ASN A 52 7.11 4.73 -0.85
C ASN A 52 7.09 4.23 -2.31
N LEU A 53 6.02 3.56 -2.72
CA LEU A 53 5.81 3.15 -4.10
C LEU A 53 5.58 4.35 -5.02
N SER A 54 4.83 5.36 -4.58
CA SER A 54 4.55 6.54 -5.40
C SER A 54 5.81 7.33 -5.73
N ILE A 55 6.72 7.51 -4.78
CA ILE A 55 8.02 8.17 -5.02
C ILE A 55 8.80 7.52 -6.17
N VAL A 56 8.78 6.19 -6.25
CA VAL A 56 9.56 5.43 -7.24
C VAL A 56 8.85 5.41 -8.59
N PHE A 57 7.53 5.23 -8.60
CA PHE A 57 6.77 5.03 -9.83
C PHE A 57 6.23 6.31 -10.46
N ALA A 58 6.02 7.39 -9.69
CA ALA A 58 5.47 8.64 -10.22
C ALA A 58 6.32 9.28 -11.33
N PRO A 59 7.67 9.36 -11.25
CA PRO A 59 8.47 9.90 -12.35
C PRO A 59 8.37 9.08 -13.64
N THR A 60 8.09 7.78 -13.51
CA THR A 60 7.95 6.85 -14.65
C THR A 60 6.55 6.91 -15.26
N LEU A 61 5.52 7.10 -14.44
CA LEU A 61 4.12 7.12 -14.85
C LEU A 61 3.67 8.50 -15.36
N LEU A 62 4.15 9.57 -14.75
CA LEU A 62 3.69 10.94 -14.96
C LEU A 62 4.88 11.81 -15.36
N LYS A 63 4.92 12.20 -16.63
CA LYS A 63 5.93 13.14 -17.13
C LYS A 63 5.42 14.57 -16.94
N SER A 64 6.15 15.39 -16.18
CA SER A 64 5.91 16.83 -16.20
C SER A 64 6.22 17.37 -17.60
N ARG A 65 5.35 18.24 -18.11
CA ARG A 65 5.55 18.92 -19.39
C ARG A 65 6.51 20.11 -19.25
N ASN A 66 6.80 20.54 -18.02
CA ASN A 66 7.59 21.72 -17.72
C ASN A 66 9.01 21.32 -17.28
N SER A 67 10.03 22.02 -17.76
CA SER A 67 11.44 21.76 -17.42
C SER A 67 11.99 22.70 -16.35
N ASP A 68 11.17 23.64 -15.87
CA ASP A 68 11.56 24.59 -14.82
C ASP A 68 11.77 23.87 -13.46
N PRO A 69 12.92 24.04 -12.80
CA PRO A 69 13.27 23.31 -11.57
C PRO A 69 12.29 23.50 -10.41
N MET A 70 11.74 24.71 -10.23
CA MET A 70 10.79 25.01 -9.16
C MET A 70 9.42 24.40 -9.44
N SER A 71 9.03 24.36 -10.71
CA SER A 71 7.80 23.70 -11.16
C SER A 71 7.92 22.18 -11.02
N LEU A 72 9.07 21.60 -11.36
CA LEU A 72 9.35 20.16 -11.19
C LEU A 72 9.25 19.70 -9.73
N LEU A 73 9.72 20.51 -8.78
CA LEU A 73 9.61 20.19 -7.35
C LEU A 73 8.16 20.18 -6.85
N LYS A 74 7.36 21.17 -7.28
CA LYS A 74 5.92 21.23 -6.95
C LYS A 74 5.14 20.10 -7.61
N ASP A 75 5.43 19.85 -8.88
CA ASP A 75 4.83 18.76 -9.66
C ASP A 75 5.21 17.40 -9.09
N GLY A 76 6.42 17.24 -8.53
CA GLY A 76 6.87 16.00 -7.91
C GLY A 76 5.98 15.58 -6.75
N ASN A 77 5.66 16.48 -5.83
CA ASN A 77 4.78 16.15 -4.70
C ASN A 77 3.37 15.80 -5.20
N VAL A 78 2.82 16.60 -6.12
CA VAL A 78 1.48 16.37 -6.68
C VAL A 78 1.39 15.04 -7.46
N THR A 79 2.43 14.69 -8.21
CA THR A 79 2.48 13.42 -8.96
C THR A 79 2.62 12.22 -8.03
N ASN A 80 3.42 12.34 -6.96
CA ASN A 80 3.52 11.32 -5.93
C ASN A 80 2.18 11.10 -5.22
N ASP A 81 1.51 12.18 -4.81
CA ASP A 81 0.21 12.10 -4.13
C ASP A 81 -0.85 11.45 -5.03
N LEU A 82 -0.86 11.79 -6.32
CA LEU A 82 -1.78 11.18 -7.29
C LEU A 82 -1.52 9.68 -7.48
N VAL A 83 -0.25 9.27 -7.56
CA VAL A 83 0.10 7.85 -7.70
C VAL A 83 -0.16 7.07 -6.42
N GLU A 84 0.08 7.66 -5.25
CA GLU A 84 -0.32 7.07 -3.98
C GLU A 84 -1.84 6.87 -3.95
N GLN A 85 -2.61 7.87 -4.38
CA GLN A 85 -4.06 7.79 -4.43
C GLN A 85 -4.54 6.68 -5.39
N PHE A 86 -3.89 6.51 -6.55
CA PHE A 86 -4.18 5.38 -7.43
C PHE A 86 -4.02 4.03 -6.74
N ILE A 87 -2.98 3.88 -5.91
CA ILE A 87 -2.70 2.62 -5.20
C ILE A 87 -3.72 2.37 -4.09
N ARG A 88 -4.02 3.40 -3.27
CA ARG A 88 -4.94 3.27 -2.13
C ARG A 88 -6.39 3.11 -2.56
N ASP A 89 -6.83 3.88 -3.54
CA ASP A 89 -8.22 3.95 -3.99
C ASP A 89 -8.45 3.12 -5.28
N TYR A 90 -7.61 2.11 -5.54
CA TYR A 90 -7.64 1.31 -6.77
C TYR A 90 -9.03 0.73 -7.07
N ASP A 91 -9.69 0.15 -6.07
CA ASP A 91 -10.99 -0.52 -6.26
C ASP A 91 -12.08 0.50 -6.67
N GLU A 92 -12.05 1.69 -6.07
CA GLU A 92 -12.97 2.77 -6.38
C GLU A 92 -12.68 3.33 -7.78
N ILE A 93 -11.40 3.55 -8.13
CA ILE A 93 -11.00 4.17 -9.41
C ILE A 93 -11.15 3.22 -10.61
N PHE A 94 -10.77 1.95 -10.48
CA PHE A 94 -10.65 1.01 -11.61
C PHE A 94 -11.69 -0.11 -11.62
N GLU A 95 -12.33 -0.38 -10.49
CA GLU A 95 -13.38 -1.41 -10.38
C GLU A 95 -14.77 -0.82 -10.10
N GLY A 96 -14.85 0.46 -9.71
CA GLY A 96 -16.12 1.13 -9.39
C GLY A 96 -16.81 0.54 -8.16
N LYS A 97 -16.05 -0.15 -7.30
CA LYS A 97 -16.55 -0.65 -6.01
C LYS A 97 -16.42 0.48 -5.01
N GLU A 98 -17.53 0.96 -4.45
CA GLU A 98 -17.46 1.78 -3.25
C GLU A 98 -16.85 0.93 -2.13
N VAL A 99 -15.77 1.42 -1.52
CA VAL A 99 -15.09 0.71 -0.44
C VAL A 99 -16.03 0.74 0.77
N VAL A 100 -16.66 -0.40 1.06
CA VAL A 100 -17.26 -0.63 2.37
C VAL A 100 -16.09 -0.76 3.33
N GLU A 101 -15.94 0.20 4.23
CA GLU A 101 -15.00 0.12 5.35
C GLU A 101 -15.28 -1.21 6.07
N LYS A 102 -14.32 -2.14 6.00
CA LYS A 102 -14.37 -3.30 6.87
C LYS A 102 -14.00 -2.80 8.25
N GLU A 103 -15.02 -2.59 9.08
CA GLU A 103 -14.84 -2.57 10.52
C GLU A 103 -14.09 -3.85 10.90
N GLU A 104 -12.91 -3.70 11.49
CA GLU A 104 -12.25 -4.78 12.22
C GLU A 104 -13.16 -5.12 13.40
N GLY A 105 -14.05 -6.09 13.18
CA GLY A 105 -14.96 -6.59 14.19
C GLY A 105 -14.17 -7.14 15.38
N GLU A 106 -14.33 -6.44 16.50
CA GLU A 106 -14.00 -6.90 17.83
C GLU A 106 -14.63 -8.26 18.15
N GLY A 107 -13.82 -9.17 18.70
CA GLY A 107 -14.20 -10.04 19.80
C GLY A 107 -15.27 -11.10 19.54
N ASP A 108 -14.89 -12.19 18.89
CA ASP A 108 -15.51 -13.49 19.12
C ASP A 108 -15.18 -13.99 20.54
N GLY A 109 -16.08 -13.62 21.46
CA GLY A 109 -16.10 -14.05 22.85
C GLY A 109 -16.22 -15.57 22.97
N TRP A 110 -15.19 -16.18 23.53
CA TRP A 110 -15.21 -17.57 23.99
C TRP A 110 -16.02 -17.67 25.28
N LEU A 111 -17.27 -18.13 25.18
CA LEU A 111 -18.11 -18.49 26.33
C LEU A 111 -18.09 -20.00 26.53
N GLY A 112 -17.64 -20.45 27.71
CA GLY A 112 -18.13 -21.72 28.27
C GLY A 112 -17.13 -22.64 28.96
N ALA A 113 -17.03 -22.48 30.27
CA ALA A 113 -17.02 -23.53 31.29
C ALA A 113 -15.84 -24.54 31.37
N GLY A 114 -14.99 -24.26 32.37
CA GLY A 114 -14.36 -25.14 33.36
C GLY A 114 -14.38 -26.67 33.19
N SER A 115 -13.19 -27.26 33.33
CA SER A 115 -12.89 -28.27 34.34
C SER A 115 -11.36 -28.39 34.49
N ASP A 116 -10.92 -28.36 35.73
CA ASP A 116 -9.59 -28.69 36.18
C ASP A 116 -9.40 -30.21 36.19
N ASP A 117 -8.39 -30.71 35.47
CA ASP A 117 -7.67 -31.89 35.90
C ASP A 117 -6.19 -31.77 35.53
N GLY A 118 -5.36 -31.83 36.57
CA GLY A 118 -3.92 -31.67 36.43
C GLY A 118 -3.28 -32.83 35.69
N SER A 119 -2.51 -32.52 34.66
CA SER A 119 -1.28 -33.22 34.29
C SER A 119 -0.53 -32.40 33.23
N SER A 120 0.58 -31.78 33.64
CA SER A 120 1.54 -31.14 32.74
C SER A 120 2.27 -32.17 31.89
N PRO A 121 2.46 -31.93 30.58
CA PRO A 121 3.62 -32.42 29.85
C PRO A 121 4.55 -31.24 29.56
N THR A 122 5.73 -31.27 30.18
CA THR A 122 6.85 -30.36 29.92
C THR A 122 7.36 -30.58 28.51
N VAL A 123 7.25 -29.57 27.63
CA VAL A 123 7.96 -29.56 26.34
C VAL A 123 9.36 -29.03 26.58
N SER A 124 10.35 -29.92 26.56
CA SER A 124 11.75 -29.56 26.60
C SER A 124 12.17 -28.92 25.27
N PHE A 125 12.56 -27.65 25.34
CA PHE A 125 13.19 -26.89 24.27
C PHE A 125 14.62 -27.46 24.05
N ASN A 126 14.90 -28.04 22.88
CA ASN A 126 16.25 -28.49 22.53
C ASN A 126 17.02 -27.32 21.91
N THR A 127 17.96 -26.75 22.65
CA THR A 127 18.74 -25.54 22.32
C THR A 127 19.89 -25.76 21.32
N LYS A 128 19.75 -26.67 20.36
CA LYS A 128 20.89 -27.07 19.50
C LYS A 128 21.00 -26.44 18.11
N ASP A 129 20.09 -25.56 17.72
CA ASP A 129 20.20 -24.87 16.41
C ASP A 129 20.28 -23.35 16.57
N GLU A 130 21.21 -22.87 17.38
CA GLU A 130 21.64 -21.46 17.35
C GLU A 130 22.71 -21.27 16.27
N PRO A 131 22.49 -20.44 15.23
CA PRO A 131 23.51 -20.15 14.23
C PRO A 131 24.64 -19.32 14.86
N PRO A 132 25.92 -19.60 14.54
CA PRO A 132 27.05 -18.94 15.20
C PRO A 132 27.11 -17.43 14.89
N PRO A 133 27.61 -16.61 15.84
CA PRO A 133 27.72 -15.17 15.65
C PRO A 133 28.73 -14.82 14.55
N ARG A 134 28.36 -13.84 13.71
CA ARG A 134 29.24 -13.25 12.68
C ARG A 134 30.51 -12.72 13.34
N LYS A 135 31.67 -13.28 12.98
CA LYS A 135 32.98 -12.67 13.29
C LYS A 135 33.03 -11.26 12.71
N GLN A 136 33.17 -10.26 13.57
CA GLN A 136 33.66 -8.94 13.16
C GLN A 136 35.06 -9.13 12.58
N ARG A 137 35.24 -8.81 11.30
CA ARG A 137 36.55 -8.77 10.68
C ARG A 137 37.15 -7.39 10.98
N GLY A 138 38.00 -7.34 12.00
CA GLY A 138 39.03 -6.31 12.12
C GLY A 138 40.14 -6.57 11.11
N GLY A 139 40.61 -5.49 10.49
CA GLY A 139 41.79 -5.38 9.63
C GLY A 139 41.93 -3.89 9.36
N GLU A 140 42.81 -3.23 10.13
CA GLU A 140 44.18 -2.87 9.72
C GLU A 140 44.18 -1.69 8.73
#